data_AF-A0A0B7AD42-F1
#
_entry.id   AF-A0A0B7AD42-F1
#
_cell.length_a   1.000
_cell.length_b   1.000
_cell.length_c   1.000
_cell.angle_alpha   90.00
_cell.angle_beta   90.00
_cell.angle_gamma   90.00
#
_symmetry.space_group_name_H-M   'P 1'
#
loop_
_entity.id
_entity.type
_entity.pdbx_description
1 polymer ?
#
loop_
_entity_poly.entity_id
_entity_poly.type
_entity_poly.pdbx_seq_one_letter_code
_entity_poly.pdbx_strand_id
1 'polypeptide(L)'
;MAFNHEGNRLLAVSRDRTWALFKKSDTGQFVLEASVDKKTSHSRIIWSCAWSHDDKSFFTASRDKKVLVWSTDSVTKATSKSPPVPVGSLVLPDSVTAVSLAPMFVQSNRYFVSLGLDDGQIFLYTWSQSNSSNTDNEWKLAVSLNHSEAHHLTVTRLAFRPQTGRLGHSVDSSRWLQLASCGADHAVRVYDIDLMNL
;
A
#
# COMPACT_ATOMS: atom_id res chain seq x y z
N MET A 1 7.01 2.81 8.77
CA MET A 1 6.40 4.14 9.03
C MET A 1 6.38 4.92 7.74
N ALA A 2 5.42 5.81 7.55
CA ALA A 2 5.31 6.64 6.36
C ALA A 2 4.59 7.96 6.70
N PHE A 3 5.15 9.08 6.23
CA PHE A 3 4.41 10.34 6.19
C PHE A 3 3.36 10.27 5.08
N ASN A 4 2.23 10.93 5.29
CA ASN A 4 1.33 11.24 4.19
C ASN A 4 1.97 12.29 3.26
N HIS A 5 1.39 12.52 2.10
CA HIS A 5 1.96 13.41 1.09
C HIS A 5 1.95 14.88 1.51
N GLU A 6 0.98 15.31 2.33
CA GLU A 6 0.98 16.65 2.93
C GLU A 6 2.00 16.82 4.08
N GLY A 7 2.56 15.73 4.62
CA GLY A 7 3.52 15.76 5.74
C GLY A 7 2.94 16.20 7.09
N ASN A 8 1.61 16.28 7.20
CA ASN A 8 0.89 16.63 8.44
C ASN A 8 0.48 15.40 9.26
N ARG A 9 0.63 14.19 8.72
CA ARG A 9 0.34 12.93 9.40
C ARG A 9 1.46 11.92 9.23
N LEU A 10 1.68 11.13 10.27
CA LEU A 10 2.66 10.05 10.31
C LEU A 10 1.96 8.74 10.67
N LEU A 11 2.05 7.75 9.78
CA LEU A 11 1.59 6.39 10.01
C LEU A 11 2.76 5.53 10.52
N ALA A 12 2.56 4.90 11.67
CA ALA A 12 3.46 3.89 12.22
C ALA A 12 2.77 2.53 12.27
N VAL A 13 3.50 1.47 11.93
CA VAL A 13 3.03 0.08 12.00
C VAL A 13 4.00 -0.75 12.84
N SER A 14 3.49 -1.77 13.52
CA SER A 14 4.25 -2.49 14.54
C SER A 14 4.11 -4.02 14.44
N ARG A 15 5.11 -4.70 15.02
CA ARG A 15 5.13 -6.16 15.21
C ARG A 15 4.09 -6.65 16.22
N ASP A 16 3.59 -5.77 17.09
CA ASP A 16 2.49 -6.07 18.01
C ASP A 16 1.12 -6.19 17.32
N ARG A 17 1.10 -6.08 15.98
CA ARG A 17 -0.05 -6.19 15.09
C ARG A 17 -0.94 -4.95 15.06
N THR A 18 -0.46 -3.81 15.53
CA THR A 18 -1.18 -2.54 15.53
C THR A 18 -0.51 -1.52 14.62
N TRP A 19 -1.28 -0.49 14.29
CA TRP A 19 -0.82 0.73 13.68
C TRP A 19 -1.31 1.93 14.50
N ALA A 20 -0.55 3.01 14.44
CA ALA A 20 -0.87 4.29 15.07
C ALA A 20 -0.69 5.41 14.04
N LEU A 21 -1.67 6.31 14.01
CA LEU A 21 -1.69 7.50 13.19
C LEU A 21 -1.46 8.70 14.10
N PHE A 22 -0.47 9.52 13.75
CA PHE A 22 -0.14 10.74 14.47
C PHE A 22 -0.40 11.95 13.58
N LYS A 23 -0.92 13.03 14.16
CA LYS A 23 -1.12 14.31 13.48
C LYS A 23 -0.14 15.35 14.02
N LYS A 24 0.44 16.14 13.11
CA LYS A 24 1.28 17.28 13.45
C LYS A 24 0.41 18.39 14.05
N SER A 25 0.74 18.78 15.27
CA SER A 25 0.16 19.93 15.96
C SER A 25 0.78 21.24 15.49
N ASP A 26 0.19 22.37 15.86
CA ASP A 26 0.67 23.71 15.51
C ASP A 26 2.08 24.00 16.06
N THR A 27 2.48 23.32 17.13
CA THR A 27 3.84 23.42 17.71
C THR A 27 4.87 22.56 16.96
N GLY A 28 4.44 21.84 15.92
CA GLY A 28 5.27 20.93 15.14
C GLY A 28 5.44 19.54 15.75
N GLN A 29 4.89 19.29 16.94
CA GLN A 29 4.92 17.98 17.59
C GLN A 29 3.86 17.04 17.01
N PHE A 30 4.17 15.75 16.87
CA PHE A 30 3.22 14.73 16.44
C PHE A 30 2.51 14.14 17.65
N VAL A 31 1.17 14.24 17.66
CA VAL A 31 0.29 13.71 18.70
C VAL A 31 -0.56 12.57 18.14
N LEU A 32 -0.86 11.58 18.98
CA LEU A 32 -1.66 10.42 18.58
C LEU A 32 -3.06 10.89 18.16
N GLU A 33 -3.41 10.63 16.90
CA GLU A 33 -4.72 10.96 16.32
C GLU A 33 -5.64 9.75 16.35
N ALA A 34 -5.12 8.58 15.99
CA ALA A 34 -5.88 7.32 16.01
C ALA A 34 -4.95 6.11 16.15
N SER A 35 -5.49 5.00 16.62
CA SER A 35 -4.80 3.71 16.64
C SER A 35 -5.80 2.58 16.53
N VAL A 36 -5.36 1.44 16.00
CA VAL A 36 -6.19 0.22 15.95
C VAL A 36 -5.87 -0.71 17.12
N ASP A 37 -6.88 -1.42 17.60
CA ASP A 37 -6.68 -2.49 18.56
C ASP A 37 -6.27 -3.80 17.88
N LYS A 38 -5.90 -4.81 18.68
CA LYS A 38 -5.49 -6.13 18.17
C LYS A 38 -6.66 -6.97 17.64
N LYS A 39 -7.91 -6.56 17.86
CA LYS A 39 -9.12 -7.31 17.48
C LYS A 39 -9.60 -6.93 16.08
N THR A 40 -9.51 -5.65 15.72
CA THR A 40 -9.94 -5.12 14.41
C THR A 40 -8.79 -4.96 13.41
N SER A 41 -7.55 -5.23 13.84
CA SER A 41 -6.34 -5.19 13.00
C SER A 41 -5.98 -6.57 12.42
N HIS A 42 -4.77 -6.67 11.87
CA HIS A 42 -4.12 -7.90 11.44
C HIS A 42 -3.92 -8.89 12.59
N SER A 43 -3.93 -10.18 12.23
CA SER A 43 -3.72 -11.29 13.18
C SER A 43 -2.24 -11.60 13.44
N ARG A 44 -1.34 -11.05 12.62
CA ARG A 44 0.12 -11.18 12.69
C ARG A 44 0.81 -9.83 12.45
N ILE A 45 2.14 -9.83 12.49
CA ILE A 45 3.01 -8.64 12.34
C ILE A 45 2.61 -7.83 11.11
N ILE A 46 2.50 -6.51 11.27
CA ILE A 46 2.40 -5.59 10.14
C ILE A 46 3.83 -5.24 9.70
N TRP A 47 4.18 -5.60 8.47
CA TRP A 47 5.52 -5.40 7.91
C TRP A 47 5.68 -4.05 7.24
N SER A 48 4.68 -3.63 6.48
CA SER A 48 4.76 -2.44 5.63
C SER A 48 3.46 -1.67 5.62
N CYS A 49 3.56 -0.37 5.33
CA CYS A 49 2.43 0.51 5.12
C CYS A 49 2.73 1.54 4.04
N ALA A 50 1.68 2.01 3.36
CA ALA A 50 1.79 3.04 2.34
C ALA A 50 0.53 3.90 2.30
N TRP A 51 0.69 5.18 1.99
CA TRP A 51 -0.41 6.12 1.78
C TRP A 51 -0.89 6.07 0.33
N SER A 52 -2.18 6.36 0.12
CA SER A 52 -2.67 6.73 -1.20
C SER A 52 -2.15 8.11 -1.59
N HIS A 53 -1.98 8.34 -2.90
CA HIS A 53 -1.44 9.59 -3.42
C HIS A 53 -2.29 10.84 -3.11
N ASP A 54 -3.54 10.65 -2.70
CA ASP A 54 -4.49 11.68 -2.30
C ASP A 54 -4.70 11.76 -0.78
N ASP A 55 -3.93 11.01 0.01
CA ASP A 55 -3.99 10.92 1.49
C ASP A 55 -5.35 10.47 2.09
N LYS A 56 -6.31 10.07 1.26
CA LYS A 56 -7.64 9.64 1.73
C LYS A 56 -7.67 8.23 2.32
N SER A 57 -6.68 7.42 1.98
CA SER A 57 -6.55 6.05 2.47
C SER A 57 -5.10 5.69 2.76
N PHE A 58 -4.91 4.70 3.61
CA PHE A 58 -3.62 4.04 3.77
C PHE A 58 -3.79 2.53 3.80
N PHE A 59 -2.72 1.83 3.46
CA PHE A 59 -2.67 0.38 3.29
C PHE A 59 -1.70 -0.20 4.29
N THR A 60 -2.06 -1.33 4.89
CA THR A 60 -1.19 -2.10 5.79
C THR A 60 -1.01 -3.51 5.25
N ALA A 61 0.24 -3.97 5.18
CA ALA A 61 0.64 -5.28 4.68
C ALA A 61 1.25 -6.11 5.81
N SER A 62 0.87 -7.38 5.90
CA SER A 62 1.12 -8.18 7.09
C SER A 62 1.50 -9.63 6.80
N ARG A 63 2.15 -10.21 7.79
CA ARG A 63 2.52 -11.63 7.86
C ARG A 63 1.31 -12.57 7.83
N ASP A 64 0.12 -12.07 8.14
CA ASP A 64 -1.11 -12.86 8.05
C ASP A 64 -1.63 -13.01 6.61
N LYS A 65 -0.80 -12.68 5.62
CA LYS A 65 -1.08 -12.78 4.18
C LYS A 65 -2.16 -11.82 3.71
N LYS A 66 -2.47 -10.80 4.51
CA LYS A 66 -3.50 -9.81 4.18
C LYS A 66 -2.91 -8.43 3.93
N VAL A 67 -3.59 -7.71 3.05
CA VAL A 67 -3.52 -6.26 2.93
C VAL A 67 -4.86 -5.69 3.37
N LEU A 68 -4.83 -4.74 4.29
CA LEU A 68 -6.01 -4.00 4.72
C LEU A 68 -5.95 -2.55 4.24
N VAL A 69 -7.10 -2.02 3.87
CA VAL A 69 -7.27 -0.62 3.46
C VAL A 69 -8.03 0.14 4.53
N TRP A 70 -7.54 1.31 4.88
CA TRP A 70 -8.10 2.15 5.91
C TRP A 70 -8.43 3.51 5.31
N SER A 71 -9.68 3.95 5.44
CA SER A 71 -10.06 5.32 5.07
C SER A 71 -9.64 6.28 6.19
N THR A 72 -8.86 7.30 5.85
CA THR A 72 -8.40 8.33 6.79
C THR A 72 -9.57 9.04 7.48
N ASP A 73 -10.67 9.28 6.76
CA ASP A 73 -11.87 9.89 7.31
C ASP A 73 -12.56 8.97 8.33
N SER A 74 -12.70 7.69 8.02
CA SER A 74 -13.27 6.70 8.95
C SER A 74 -12.40 6.52 10.19
N VAL A 75 -11.07 6.51 10.01
CA VAL A 75 -10.10 6.37 11.11
C VAL A 75 -10.15 7.57 12.06
N THR A 76 -10.19 8.80 11.53
CA THR A 76 -10.19 10.01 12.36
C THR A 76 -11.51 10.28 13.07
N LYS A 77 -12.62 9.77 12.54
CA LYS A 77 -13.94 9.83 13.17
C LYS A 77 -14.18 8.67 14.15
N ALA A 78 -13.26 7.71 14.22
CA ALA A 78 -13.37 6.58 15.12
C ALA A 78 -13.35 7.03 16.58
N THR A 79 -14.07 6.30 17.43
CA THR A 79 -14.13 6.56 18.87
C THR A 79 -13.84 5.28 19.63
N SER A 80 -13.62 5.34 20.95
CA SER A 80 -13.43 4.13 21.76
C SER A 80 -14.61 3.14 21.68
N LYS A 81 -15.83 3.61 21.33
CA LYS A 81 -17.01 2.76 21.13
C LYS A 81 -17.12 2.18 19.71
N SER A 82 -16.49 2.83 18.74
CA SER A 82 -16.52 2.47 17.32
C SER A 82 -15.08 2.50 16.79
N PRO A 83 -14.28 1.44 17.07
CA PRO A 83 -12.88 1.40 16.69
C PRO A 83 -12.72 1.44 15.17
N PRO A 84 -11.54 1.85 14.66
CA PRO A 84 -11.25 1.78 13.23
C PRO A 84 -11.48 0.38 12.66
N VAL A 85 -12.17 0.32 11.52
CA VAL A 85 -12.43 -0.90 10.76
C VAL A 85 -11.90 -0.70 9.33
N PRO A 86 -11.24 -1.70 8.74
CA PRO A 86 -10.77 -1.60 7.36
C PRO A 86 -11.95 -1.50 6.38
N VAL A 87 -11.80 -0.66 5.36
CA VAL A 87 -12.77 -0.46 4.28
C VAL A 87 -12.54 -1.41 3.11
N GLY A 88 -11.44 -2.16 3.11
CA GLY A 88 -11.12 -3.16 2.10
C GLY A 88 -10.10 -4.16 2.64
N SER A 89 -10.12 -5.38 2.09
CA SER A 89 -9.19 -6.45 2.46
C SER A 89 -8.85 -7.29 1.23
N LEU A 90 -7.58 -7.69 1.11
CA LEU A 90 -7.09 -8.62 0.09
C LEU A 90 -6.28 -9.72 0.76
N VAL A 91 -6.48 -10.97 0.35
CA VAL A 91 -5.71 -12.14 0.82
C VAL A 91 -4.79 -12.61 -0.29
N LEU A 92 -3.52 -12.83 0.04
CA LEU A 92 -2.47 -13.24 -0.90
C LEU A 92 -2.00 -14.67 -0.60
N PRO A 93 -1.30 -15.32 -1.55
CA PRO A 93 -0.75 -16.67 -1.34
C PRO A 93 0.23 -16.74 -0.16
N ASP A 94 0.96 -15.66 0.12
CA ASP A 94 1.94 -15.61 1.21
C ASP A 94 1.99 -14.28 1.97
N SER A 95 2.83 -14.23 3.01
CA SER A 95 3.09 -13.07 3.88
C SER A 95 3.46 -11.86 3.04
N VAL A 96 2.74 -10.75 3.22
CA VAL A 96 2.98 -9.52 2.45
C VAL A 96 3.98 -8.66 3.22
N THR A 97 5.18 -8.52 2.68
CA THR A 97 6.33 -7.90 3.34
C THR A 97 6.58 -6.47 2.85
N ALA A 98 6.16 -6.15 1.63
CA ALA A 98 6.29 -4.81 1.06
C ALA A 98 4.99 -4.36 0.39
N VAL A 99 4.66 -3.08 0.54
CA VAL A 99 3.56 -2.43 -0.19
C VAL A 99 4.00 -1.04 -0.65
N SER A 100 3.66 -0.67 -1.89
CA SER A 100 3.82 0.69 -2.40
C SER A 100 2.65 1.04 -3.31
N LEU A 101 2.19 2.29 -3.24
CA LEU A 101 1.14 2.83 -4.11
C LEU A 101 1.74 3.71 -5.20
N ALA A 102 1.10 3.71 -6.36
CA ALA A 102 1.44 4.60 -7.46
C ALA A 102 1.04 6.05 -7.15
N PRO A 103 1.75 7.04 -7.73
CA PRO A 103 1.50 8.46 -7.50
C PRO A 103 0.27 9.00 -8.25
N MET A 104 -0.60 8.12 -8.79
CA MET A 104 -1.79 8.50 -9.55
C MET A 104 -2.84 7.40 -9.50
N PHE A 105 -4.07 7.76 -9.88
CA PHE A 105 -5.10 6.79 -10.23
C PHE A 105 -4.81 6.15 -11.60
N VAL A 106 -5.23 4.89 -11.76
CA VAL A 106 -5.29 4.16 -13.03
C VAL A 106 -6.74 3.72 -13.29
N GLN A 107 -7.05 3.33 -14.53
CA GLN A 107 -8.31 2.66 -14.92
C GLN A 107 -9.58 3.13 -14.18
N SER A 108 -10.22 4.22 -14.63
CA SER A 108 -11.47 4.73 -14.03
C SER A 108 -11.38 4.97 -12.51
N ASN A 109 -10.34 5.68 -12.07
CA ASN A 109 -10.17 6.19 -10.70
C ASN A 109 -9.90 5.11 -9.63
N ARG A 110 -9.05 4.13 -9.97
CA ARG A 110 -8.61 3.07 -9.05
C ARG A 110 -7.17 3.31 -8.61
N TYR A 111 -6.88 3.06 -7.34
CA TYR A 111 -5.52 3.08 -6.83
C TYR A 111 -4.74 1.92 -7.41
N PHE A 112 -3.48 2.14 -7.75
CA PHE A 112 -2.59 1.08 -8.22
C PHE A 112 -1.60 0.72 -7.11
N VAL A 113 -1.62 -0.55 -6.71
CA VAL A 113 -0.95 -1.05 -5.50
C VAL A 113 -0.02 -2.19 -5.88
N SER A 114 1.26 -2.04 -5.55
CA SER A 114 2.27 -3.11 -5.68
C SER A 114 2.46 -3.79 -4.33
N LEU A 115 2.51 -5.12 -4.35
CA LEU A 115 2.57 -6.00 -3.18
C LEU A 115 3.69 -7.01 -3.36
N GLY A 116 4.64 -7.01 -2.44
CA GLY A 116 5.78 -7.92 -2.44
C GLY A 116 5.60 -8.95 -1.33
N LEU A 117 5.84 -10.21 -1.67
CA LEU A 117 5.64 -11.34 -0.76
C LEU A 117 6.96 -11.85 -0.16
N ASP A 118 6.82 -12.62 0.91
CA ASP A 118 7.93 -13.28 1.59
C ASP A 118 8.60 -14.38 0.75
N ASP A 119 7.89 -14.96 -0.22
CA ASP A 119 8.43 -15.93 -1.17
C ASP A 119 9.16 -15.29 -2.37
N GLY A 120 9.09 -13.96 -2.52
CA GLY A 120 9.76 -13.22 -3.58
C GLY A 120 8.88 -12.82 -4.77
N GLN A 121 7.63 -13.29 -4.82
CA GLN A 121 6.67 -12.87 -5.84
C GLN A 121 6.22 -11.42 -5.64
N ILE A 122 5.87 -10.75 -6.74
CA ILE A 122 5.28 -9.40 -6.72
C ILE A 122 3.95 -9.42 -7.45
N PHE A 123 2.91 -8.85 -6.84
CA PHE A 123 1.62 -8.66 -7.46
C PHE A 123 1.30 -7.17 -7.57
N LEU A 124 0.67 -6.76 -8.67
CA LEU A 124 0.15 -5.43 -8.86
C LEU A 124 -1.37 -5.51 -9.02
N TYR A 125 -2.07 -4.82 -8.14
CA TYR A 125 -3.52 -4.78 -8.12
C TYR A 125 -4.03 -3.35 -8.34
N THR A 126 -5.25 -3.24 -8.85
CA THR A 126 -6.04 -2.01 -8.76
C THR A 126 -7.11 -2.13 -7.67
N TRP A 127 -7.24 -1.09 -6.85
CA TRP A 127 -8.25 -1.01 -5.80
C TRP A 127 -9.13 0.22 -5.91
N SER A 128 -10.43 0.06 -5.73
CA SER A 128 -11.35 1.15 -5.43
C SER A 128 -12.44 0.67 -4.49
N GLN A 129 -12.85 1.53 -3.57
CA GLN A 129 -13.96 1.22 -2.68
C GLN A 129 -15.26 1.04 -3.48
N SER A 130 -15.95 -0.08 -3.26
CA SER A 130 -17.25 -0.38 -3.85
C SER A 130 -18.34 0.14 -2.91
N ASN A 131 -19.33 0.84 -3.46
CA ASN A 131 -20.54 1.19 -2.71
C ASN A 131 -21.59 0.07 -2.73
N SER A 132 -21.30 -1.05 -3.40
CA SER A 132 -22.21 -2.19 -3.51
C SER A 132 -21.85 -3.29 -2.51
N SER A 133 -22.82 -4.14 -2.18
CA SER A 133 -22.60 -5.32 -1.34
C SER A 133 -21.67 -6.36 -1.97
N ASN A 134 -21.35 -6.23 -3.26
CA ASN A 134 -20.39 -7.10 -3.94
C ASN A 134 -18.98 -6.50 -3.87
N THR A 135 -18.15 -7.09 -3.03
CA THR A 135 -16.75 -6.70 -2.81
C THR A 135 -15.79 -7.32 -3.85
N ASP A 136 -16.23 -8.24 -4.70
CA ASP A 136 -15.39 -8.89 -5.71
C ASP A 136 -14.81 -7.89 -6.74
N ASN A 137 -15.46 -6.74 -6.93
CA ASN A 137 -15.00 -5.70 -7.84
C ASN A 137 -14.02 -4.69 -7.21
N GLU A 138 -13.77 -4.78 -5.90
CA GLU A 138 -12.90 -3.82 -5.23
C GLU A 138 -11.43 -4.03 -5.56
N TRP A 139 -10.98 -5.27 -5.63
CA TRP A 139 -9.60 -5.62 -5.96
C TRP A 139 -9.56 -6.34 -7.30
N LYS A 140 -8.73 -5.84 -8.23
CA LYS A 140 -8.50 -6.50 -9.52
C LYS A 140 -7.01 -6.72 -9.71
N LEU A 141 -6.62 -7.95 -9.96
CA LEU A 141 -5.24 -8.27 -10.31
C LEU A 141 -4.95 -7.70 -11.70
N ALA A 142 -3.89 -6.91 -11.82
CA ALA A 142 -3.44 -6.37 -13.08
C ALA A 142 -2.19 -7.10 -13.59
N VAL A 143 -1.21 -7.33 -12.71
CA VAL A 143 0.04 -8.01 -13.07
C VAL A 143 0.48 -8.94 -11.95
N SER A 144 0.99 -10.12 -12.32
CA SER A 144 1.63 -11.07 -11.42
C SER A 144 3.04 -11.34 -11.94
N LEU A 145 4.05 -11.04 -11.13
CA LEU A 145 5.46 -11.31 -11.42
C LEU A 145 5.91 -12.51 -10.61
N ASN A 146 6.24 -13.60 -11.30
CA ASN A 146 6.73 -14.81 -10.67
C ASN A 146 8.21 -14.67 -10.25
N HIS A 147 8.79 -15.68 -9.60
CA HIS A 147 10.18 -15.64 -9.11
C HIS A 147 11.24 -15.28 -10.17
N SER A 148 11.04 -15.64 -11.44
CA SER A 148 11.97 -15.31 -12.53
C SER A 148 11.93 -13.82 -12.92
N GLU A 149 10.75 -13.22 -12.79
CA GLU A 149 10.49 -11.81 -13.14
C GLU A 149 10.74 -10.89 -11.94
N ALA A 150 10.44 -11.37 -10.73
CA ALA A 150 10.60 -10.68 -9.45
C ALA A 150 11.83 -11.21 -8.68
N HIS A 151 11.63 -11.71 -7.46
CA HIS A 151 12.72 -12.16 -6.58
C HIS A 151 12.59 -13.63 -6.24
N HIS A 152 13.72 -14.27 -5.91
CA HIS A 152 13.75 -15.67 -5.45
C HIS A 152 13.55 -15.81 -3.94
N LEU A 153 13.68 -14.71 -3.20
CA LEU A 153 13.53 -14.62 -1.75
C LEU A 153 12.71 -13.36 -1.40
N THR A 154 12.35 -13.21 -0.13
CA THR A 154 11.56 -12.11 0.43
C THR A 154 11.75 -10.77 -0.28
N VAL A 155 10.66 -10.18 -0.77
CA VAL A 155 10.65 -8.80 -1.25
C VAL A 155 10.75 -7.88 -0.03
N THR A 156 11.87 -7.18 0.11
CA THR A 156 12.17 -6.34 1.28
C THR A 156 11.64 -4.92 1.14
N ARG A 157 11.49 -4.42 -0.09
CA ARG A 157 10.95 -3.09 -0.37
C ARG A 157 10.41 -3.00 -1.79
N LEU A 158 9.35 -2.20 -1.92
CA LEU A 158 8.80 -1.71 -3.17
C LEU A 158 8.73 -0.19 -3.11
N ALA A 159 8.99 0.47 -4.24
CA ALA A 159 8.84 1.91 -4.35
C ALA A 159 8.48 2.30 -5.78
N PHE A 160 7.28 2.86 -5.96
CA PHE A 160 6.96 3.54 -7.21
C PHE A 160 7.79 4.82 -7.34
N ARG A 161 8.15 5.15 -8.58
CA ARG A 161 8.71 6.46 -8.90
C ARG A 161 7.69 7.54 -8.49
N PRO A 162 8.09 8.62 -7.79
CA PRO A 162 7.16 9.66 -7.32
C PRO A 162 6.44 10.42 -8.44
N GLN A 163 6.94 10.34 -9.67
CA GLN A 163 6.40 10.98 -10.84
C GLN A 163 6.08 9.95 -11.91
N THR A 164 5.10 10.26 -12.74
CA THR A 164 4.73 9.47 -13.92
C THR A 164 5.82 9.55 -15.00
N GLY A 165 5.92 8.52 -15.81
CA GLY A 165 6.94 8.35 -16.84
C GLY A 165 8.00 7.32 -16.47
N ARG A 166 9.06 7.27 -17.29
CA ARG A 166 10.21 6.38 -17.11
C ARG A 166 11.53 7.09 -17.37
N LEU A 167 12.59 6.62 -16.71
CA LEU A 167 13.92 7.20 -16.81
C LEU A 167 14.41 7.24 -18.26
N GLY A 168 15.01 8.36 -18.69
CA GLY A 168 15.52 8.53 -20.05
C GLY A 168 14.48 8.92 -21.11
N HIS A 169 13.20 9.09 -20.75
CA HIS A 169 12.15 9.52 -21.67
C HIS A 169 11.49 10.82 -21.21
N SER A 170 11.52 11.86 -22.06
CA SER A 170 10.95 13.18 -21.80
C SER A 170 9.54 13.41 -22.37
N VAL A 171 9.04 12.47 -23.19
CA VAL A 171 7.77 12.59 -23.92
C VAL A 171 6.87 11.40 -23.54
N ASP A 172 5.59 11.66 -23.26
CA ASP A 172 4.58 10.74 -22.67
C ASP A 172 4.74 10.39 -21.19
N SER A 173 4.79 11.42 -20.34
CA SER A 173 4.83 11.25 -18.87
C SER A 173 3.63 10.47 -18.33
N SER A 174 2.43 10.58 -18.92
CA SER A 174 1.21 9.96 -18.35
C SER A 174 0.96 8.50 -18.72
N ARG A 175 1.74 7.90 -19.63
CA ARG A 175 1.54 6.52 -20.08
C ARG A 175 2.26 5.48 -19.22
N TRP A 176 3.38 5.85 -18.64
CA TRP A 176 4.28 4.91 -17.97
C TRP A 176 4.32 5.14 -16.47
N LEU A 177 4.46 4.05 -15.72
CA LEU A 177 4.92 4.09 -14.33
C LEU A 177 6.24 3.32 -14.23
N GLN A 178 7.03 3.66 -13.22
CA GLN A 178 8.20 2.88 -12.84
C GLN A 178 8.07 2.37 -11.41
N LEU A 179 8.42 1.11 -11.21
CA LEU A 179 8.46 0.46 -9.91
C LEU A 179 9.88 -0.06 -9.67
N ALA A 180 10.45 0.23 -8.51
CA ALA A 180 11.67 -0.42 -8.04
C ALA A 180 11.33 -1.46 -6.98
N SER A 181 12.01 -2.61 -7.02
CA SER A 181 11.94 -3.65 -5.99
C SER A 181 13.32 -4.05 -5.50
N CYS A 182 13.41 -4.40 -4.21
CA CYS A 182 14.61 -4.97 -3.61
C CYS A 182 14.26 -6.27 -2.89
N GLY A 183 15.09 -7.30 -3.04
CA GLY A 183 14.87 -8.62 -2.42
C GLY A 183 15.98 -9.03 -1.47
N ALA A 184 15.68 -10.02 -0.63
CA ALA A 184 16.68 -10.71 0.20
C ALA A 184 17.64 -11.58 -0.63
N ASP A 185 17.38 -11.71 -1.93
CA ASP A 185 18.24 -12.34 -2.94
C ASP A 185 19.35 -11.40 -3.46
N HIS A 186 19.60 -10.28 -2.77
CA HIS A 186 20.59 -9.27 -3.11
C HIS A 186 20.37 -8.59 -4.48
N ALA A 187 19.17 -8.71 -5.05
CA ALA A 187 18.83 -8.06 -6.31
C ALA A 187 18.05 -6.76 -6.07
N VAL A 188 18.30 -5.79 -6.97
CA VAL A 188 17.45 -4.62 -7.17
C VAL A 188 16.96 -4.65 -8.61
N ARG A 189 15.65 -4.48 -8.80
CA ARG A 189 15.01 -4.49 -10.12
C ARG A 189 14.20 -3.22 -10.33
N VAL A 190 14.14 -2.78 -11.58
CA VAL A 190 13.33 -1.64 -12.02
C VAL A 190 12.44 -2.10 -13.16
N TYR A 191 11.14 -1.86 -13.03
CA TYR A 191 10.12 -2.25 -14.00
C TYR A 191 9.51 -1.01 -14.63
N ASP A 192 9.44 -1.01 -15.96
CA ASP A 192 8.59 -0.09 -16.71
C ASP A 192 7.20 -0.72 -16.85
N ILE A 193 6.17 0.02 -16.47
CA ILE A 193 4.78 -0.43 -16.49
C ILE A 193 4.02 0.44 -17.50
N ASP A 194 3.54 -0.18 -18.58
CA ASP A 194 2.72 0.49 -19.59
C ASP A 194 1.26 0.50 -19.16
N LEU A 195 0.72 1.68 -18.85
CA LEU A 195 -0.67 1.81 -18.40
C LEU A 195 -1.69 1.46 -19.49
N MET A 196 -1.30 1.42 -20.77
CA MET A 196 -2.19 1.03 -21.88
C MET A 196 -2.42 -0.48 -21.96
N ASN A 197 -1.56 -1.28 -21.30
CA ASN A 197 -1.64 -2.74 -21.30
C ASN A 197 -2.10 -3.30 -19.94
N LEU A 198 -2.57 -2.43 -19.04
CA LEU A 198 -3.17 -2.82 -17.75
C LEU A 198 -4.63 -3.23 -17.89
#